data_AF-A0A5D3Y9F1-F1
#
_entry.id   AF-A0A5D3Y9F1-F1
#
_cell.length_a   1.000
_cell.length_b   1.000
_cell.length_c   1.000
_cell.angle_alpha   90.00
_cell.angle_beta   90.00
_cell.angle_gamma   90.00
#
_symmetry.space_group_name_H-M   'P 1'
#
loop_
_entity.id
_entity.type
_entity.pdbx_description
1 polymer ?
#
loop_
_entity_poly.entity_id
_entity_poly.type
_entity_poly.pdbx_seq_one_letter_code
_entity_poly.pdbx_strand_id
1 'polypeptide(L)'
;MQIRLPLIEYFGYVLTMKITIYAPEVEAQMRNFYHSLSEKDRRRYAAVEAAKLGHGGITYLCQVLHCDEGTVSRGLKELKMPLLEKEKRIRQAEGGRKSVVETMAGLDEAFLA
;
A
#
# COMPACT_ATOMS: atom_id res chain seq x y z
N MET A 1 43.90 23.29 -6.77
CA MET A 1 42.65 24.01 -7.12
C MET A 1 41.50 23.27 -6.42
N GLN A 2 41.29 23.57 -5.13
CA GLN A 2 40.28 22.91 -4.30
C GLN A 2 39.04 23.81 -4.26
N ILE A 3 37.98 23.43 -4.94
CA ILE A 3 36.72 24.19 -4.94
C ILE A 3 36.04 23.93 -3.60
N ARG A 4 36.17 24.89 -2.67
CA ARG A 4 35.48 24.87 -1.37
C ARG A 4 34.06 25.39 -1.58
N LEU A 5 33.16 24.51 -2.04
CA LEU A 5 31.72 24.81 -2.10
C LEU A 5 31.21 25.05 -0.66
N PRO A 6 30.48 26.15 -0.39
CA PRO A 6 30.04 26.48 0.96
C PRO A 6 28.94 25.50 1.42
N LEU A 7 29.25 24.74 2.49
CA LEU A 7 28.32 23.85 3.22
C LEU A 7 27.00 24.53 3.66
N ILE A 8 26.94 25.86 3.62
CA ILE A 8 25.81 26.69 4.05
C ILE A 8 24.64 26.59 3.07
N GLU A 9 24.87 26.48 1.76
CA GLU A 9 23.78 26.34 0.78
C GLU A 9 23.16 24.93 0.81
N TYR A 10 23.94 23.90 1.16
CA TYR A 10 23.46 22.53 1.27
C TYR A 10 22.57 22.33 2.51
N PHE A 11 22.87 23.03 3.61
CA PHE A 11 22.09 22.95 4.85
C PHE A 11 20.75 23.69 4.74
N GLY A 12 20.71 24.79 3.98
CA GLY A 12 19.47 25.54 3.70
C GLY A 12 18.44 24.74 2.90
N TYR A 13 18.89 23.92 1.94
CA TYR A 13 17.99 23.07 1.14
C TYR A 13 17.39 21.90 1.93
N VAL A 14 18.10 21.37 2.92
CA VAL A 14 17.63 20.22 3.72
C VAL A 14 16.57 20.65 4.76
N LEU A 15 16.56 21.92 5.19
CA LEU A 15 15.74 22.38 6.31
C LEU A 15 14.36 22.95 5.93
N THR A 16 14.10 23.21 4.65
CA THR A 16 12.80 23.72 4.18
C THR A 16 12.11 22.77 3.21
N MET A 17 11.96 21.50 3.58
CA MET A 17 11.11 20.58 2.82
C MET A 17 9.63 20.89 3.14
N LYS A 18 9.05 21.83 2.41
CA LYS A 18 7.59 22.00 2.36
C LYS A 18 6.97 20.73 1.78
N ILE A 19 6.04 20.13 2.52
CA ILE A 19 5.16 19.10 1.98
C ILE A 19 4.48 19.62 0.70
N THR A 20 4.59 18.84 -0.37
CA THR A 20 3.86 19.10 -1.61
C THR A 20 2.52 18.39 -1.51
N ILE A 21 1.46 19.14 -1.21
CA ILE A 21 0.10 18.58 -1.10
C ILE A 21 -0.41 18.15 -2.48
N TYR A 22 -1.21 17.09 -2.52
CA TYR A 22 -1.89 16.66 -3.73
C TYR A 22 -3.03 17.62 -4.08
N ALA A 23 -3.38 17.70 -5.37
CA ALA A 23 -4.56 18.43 -5.80
C ALA A 23 -5.84 17.80 -5.19
N PRO A 24 -6.89 18.59 -4.88
CA PRO A 24 -8.11 18.07 -4.24
C PRO A 24 -8.77 16.90 -4.99
N GLU A 25 -8.70 16.91 -6.32
CA GLU A 25 -9.21 15.83 -7.16
C GLU A 25 -8.42 14.53 -6.97
N VAL A 26 -7.10 14.63 -6.86
CA VAL A 26 -6.22 13.49 -6.56
C VAL A 26 -6.52 12.97 -5.16
N GLU A 27 -6.67 13.84 -4.16
CA GLU A 27 -7.06 13.43 -2.81
C GLU A 27 -8.38 12.63 -2.79
N ALA A 28 -9.37 13.04 -3.59
CA ALA A 28 -10.64 12.32 -3.71
C ALA A 28 -10.46 10.94 -4.36
N GLN A 29 -9.65 10.85 -5.42
CA GLN A 29 -9.31 9.57 -6.05
C GLN A 29 -8.55 8.65 -5.09
N MET A 30 -7.59 9.21 -4.32
CA MET A 30 -6.84 8.49 -3.30
C MET A 30 -7.77 7.92 -2.22
N ARG A 31 -8.73 8.70 -1.72
CA ARG A 31 -9.74 8.22 -0.76
C ARG A 31 -10.55 7.06 -1.35
N ASN A 32 -11.08 7.22 -2.55
CA ASN A 32 -11.89 6.18 -3.19
C ASN A 32 -11.12 4.88 -3.37
N PHE A 33 -9.87 4.98 -3.85
CA PHE A 33 -8.99 3.83 -3.98
C PHE A 33 -8.71 3.19 -2.61
N TYR A 34 -8.34 4.00 -1.63
CA TYR A 34 -8.06 3.54 -0.26
C TYR A 34 -9.24 2.77 0.34
N HIS A 35 -10.48 3.24 0.17
CA HIS A 35 -11.66 2.53 0.68
C HIS A 35 -11.97 1.21 -0.05
N SER A 36 -11.47 1.02 -1.28
CA SER A 36 -11.61 -0.24 -2.01
C SER A 36 -10.64 -1.35 -1.57
N LEU A 37 -9.59 -0.98 -0.83
CA LEU A 37 -8.49 -1.86 -0.45
C LEU A 37 -8.80 -2.69 0.81
N SER A 38 -8.15 -3.85 0.92
CA SER A 38 -8.12 -4.60 2.18
C SER A 38 -7.43 -3.79 3.29
N GLU A 39 -7.70 -4.10 4.56
CA GLU A 39 -7.03 -3.40 5.68
C GLU A 39 -5.50 -3.41 5.57
N LYS A 40 -4.95 -4.53 5.11
CA LYS A 40 -3.51 -4.69 4.88
C LYS A 40 -3.02 -3.76 3.77
N ASP A 41 -3.69 -3.76 2.64
CA ASP A 41 -3.29 -2.96 1.48
C ASP A 41 -3.45 -1.46 1.78
N ARG A 42 -4.49 -1.08 2.52
CA ARG A 42 -4.67 0.27 3.06
C ARG A 42 -3.46 0.74 3.85
N ARG A 43 -3.01 -0.05 4.84
CA ARG A 43 -1.84 0.27 5.67
C ARG A 43 -0.59 0.49 4.82
N ARG A 44 -0.33 -0.39 3.86
CA ARG A 44 0.85 -0.29 2.97
C ARG A 44 0.74 0.88 2.01
N TYR A 45 -0.43 1.10 1.42
CA TYR A 45 -0.66 2.23 0.52
C TYR A 45 -0.42 3.57 1.21
N ALA A 46 -1.04 3.78 2.37
CA ALA A 46 -0.87 5.02 3.13
C ALA A 46 0.60 5.24 3.53
N ALA A 47 1.33 4.17 3.86
CA ALA A 47 2.76 4.25 4.16
C ALA A 47 3.62 4.60 2.96
N VAL A 48 3.34 4.03 1.77
CA VAL A 48 4.05 4.37 0.53
C VAL A 48 3.86 5.84 0.20
N GLU A 49 2.62 6.31 0.23
CA GLU A 49 2.31 7.71 -0.05
C GLU A 49 2.95 8.64 0.99
N ALA A 50 2.95 8.28 2.28
CA ALA A 50 3.56 9.11 3.32
C ALA A 50 5.08 9.22 3.12
N ALA A 51 5.74 8.13 2.73
CA ALA A 51 7.17 8.09 2.49
C ALA A 51 7.60 9.00 1.32
N LYS A 52 6.73 9.20 0.31
CA LYS A 52 6.98 10.13 -0.80
C LYS A 52 7.01 11.59 -0.37
N LEU A 53 6.16 11.95 0.60
CA LEU A 53 5.94 13.34 1.02
C LEU A 53 6.94 13.85 2.06
N GLY A 54 7.68 12.95 2.71
CA GLY A 54 8.68 13.31 3.71
C GLY A 54 8.06 13.80 5.03
N HIS A 55 8.67 14.83 5.63
CA HIS A 55 8.24 15.33 6.95
C HIS A 55 6.84 15.96 6.88
N GLY A 56 5.95 15.57 7.81
CA GLY A 56 4.53 15.97 7.79
C GLY A 56 3.62 15.17 6.84
N GLY A 57 4.19 14.29 6.00
CA GLY A 57 3.43 13.43 5.08
C GLY A 57 2.45 12.48 5.79
N ILE A 58 2.82 11.97 6.96
CA ILE A 58 1.94 11.11 7.78
C ILE A 58 0.69 11.89 8.20
N THR A 59 0.86 13.03 8.85
CA THR A 59 -0.24 13.86 9.34
C THR A 59 -1.16 14.30 8.20
N TYR A 60 -0.59 14.73 7.07
CA TYR A 60 -1.36 15.10 5.89
C TYR A 60 -2.17 13.92 5.33
N LEU A 61 -1.58 12.74 5.17
CA LEU A 61 -2.33 11.60 4.65
C LEU A 61 -3.36 11.03 5.62
N CYS A 62 -3.13 11.14 6.92
CA CYS A 62 -4.15 10.82 7.91
C CYS A 62 -5.39 11.69 7.73
N GLN A 63 -5.21 12.99 7.42
CA GLN A 63 -6.31 13.89 7.09
C GLN A 63 -6.99 13.53 5.76
N VAL A 64 -6.20 13.27 4.71
CA VAL A 64 -6.73 12.92 3.38
C VAL A 64 -7.48 11.60 3.37
N LEU A 65 -6.93 10.55 3.99
CA LEU A 65 -7.43 9.18 3.95
C LEU A 65 -8.34 8.81 5.14
N HIS A 66 -8.53 9.73 6.09
CA HIS A 66 -9.28 9.51 7.33
C HIS A 66 -8.84 8.25 8.09
N CYS A 67 -7.54 8.15 8.36
CA CYS A 67 -6.95 7.03 9.08
C CYS A 67 -5.97 7.50 10.16
N ASP A 68 -5.72 6.67 11.17
CA ASP A 68 -4.83 7.01 12.28
C ASP A 68 -3.34 6.91 11.91
N GLU A 69 -2.49 7.71 12.57
CA GLU A 69 -1.03 7.68 12.36
C GLU A 69 -0.41 6.30 12.62
N GLY A 70 -1.03 5.52 13.53
CA GLY A 70 -0.63 4.13 13.80
C GLY A 70 -0.77 3.21 12.59
N THR A 71 -1.79 3.43 11.76
CA THR A 71 -2.04 2.70 10.49
C THR A 71 -0.88 2.91 9.52
N VAL A 72 -0.48 4.18 9.34
CA VAL A 72 0.64 4.59 8.47
C VAL A 72 1.97 4.10 9.02
N SER A 73 2.19 4.27 10.33
CA SER A 73 3.42 3.85 11.02
C SER A 73 3.62 2.33 10.95
N ARG A 74 2.55 1.55 11.11
CA ARG A 74 2.60 0.10 10.92
C ARG A 74 2.89 -0.28 9.48
N GLY A 75 2.24 0.38 8.51
CA GLY A 75 2.54 0.20 7.09
C GLY A 75 4.01 0.47 6.76
N LEU A 76 4.60 1.54 7.31
CA LEU A 76 6.03 1.86 7.11
C LEU A 76 6.96 0.77 7.64
N LYS A 77 6.59 0.10 8.74
CA LYS A 77 7.33 -1.07 9.24
C LYS A 77 7.17 -2.27 8.31
N GLU A 78 5.96 -2.51 7.82
CA GLU A 78 5.67 -3.63 6.90
C GLU A 78 6.35 -3.48 5.53
N LEU A 79 6.53 -2.24 5.04
CA LEU A 79 7.29 -2.00 3.80
C LEU A 79 8.78 -2.38 3.90
N LYS A 80 9.34 -2.44 5.11
CA LYS A 80 10.72 -2.90 5.34
C LYS A 80 10.85 -4.42 5.38
N MET A 81 9.73 -5.13 5.42
CA MET A 81 9.70 -6.59 5.45
C MET A 81 9.40 -7.14 4.04
N PRO A 82 10.05 -8.24 3.64
CA PRO A 82 9.75 -8.88 2.37
C PRO A 82 8.30 -9.39 2.35
N LEU A 83 7.67 -9.29 1.18
CA LEU A 83 6.36 -9.92 0.94
C LEU A 83 6.52 -11.43 1.05
N LEU A 84 5.67 -12.08 1.85
CA LEU A 84 5.57 -13.54 1.83
C LEU A 84 4.77 -13.93 0.59
N GLU A 85 5.34 -14.76 -0.28
CA GLU A 85 4.74 -15.18 -1.57
C GLU A 85 3.36 -15.86 -1.43
N LYS A 86 2.99 -16.31 -0.23
CA LYS A 86 1.72 -16.98 0.06
C LYS A 86 0.97 -16.24 1.16
N GLU A 87 0.46 -15.07 0.82
CA GLU A 87 -0.55 -14.45 1.67
C GLU A 87 -1.84 -15.28 1.55
N LYS A 88 -2.36 -15.75 2.69
CA LYS A 88 -3.60 -16.55 2.74
C LYS A 88 -4.69 -15.83 1.95
N ARG A 89 -5.39 -16.55 1.06
CA ARG A 89 -6.55 -16.00 0.34
C ARG A 89 -7.51 -15.38 1.37
N ILE A 90 -7.91 -14.13 1.12
CA ILE A 90 -8.93 -13.43 1.91
C ILE A 90 -10.27 -14.19 1.83
N ARG A 91 -10.54 -14.81 0.67
CA ARG A 91 -11.74 -15.63 0.44
C ARG A 91 -11.53 -17.03 1.00
N GLN A 92 -12.50 -17.54 1.74
CA GLN A 92 -12.60 -18.96 2.05
C GLN A 92 -12.88 -19.76 0.77
N ALA A 93 -12.26 -20.93 0.65
CA ALA A 93 -12.73 -21.94 -0.29
C ALA A 93 -14.10 -22.45 0.19
N GLU A 94 -14.87 -23.10 -0.70
CA GLU A 94 -16.19 -23.72 -0.44
C GLU A 94 -17.44 -22.84 -0.55
N GLY A 95 -17.32 -21.56 -0.92
CA GLY A 95 -18.50 -20.71 -1.20
C GLY A 95 -19.21 -20.96 -2.54
N GLY A 96 -18.68 -21.85 -3.39
CA GLY A 96 -19.18 -22.15 -4.73
C GLY A 96 -19.71 -23.58 -4.86
N ARG A 97 -20.42 -23.87 -5.96
CA ARG A 97 -20.85 -25.23 -6.29
C ARG A 97 -19.61 -26.12 -6.43
N LYS A 98 -19.57 -27.25 -5.70
CA LYS A 98 -18.49 -28.24 -5.80
C LYS A 98 -18.33 -28.69 -7.24
N SER A 99 -17.08 -28.92 -7.65
CA SER A 99 -16.80 -29.33 -9.02
C SER A 99 -17.46 -30.69 -9.29
N VAL A 100 -17.92 -30.88 -10.52
CA VAL A 100 -18.52 -32.16 -10.94
C VAL A 100 -17.47 -33.28 -10.86
N VAL A 101 -16.20 -32.94 -11.10
CA VAL A 101 -15.01 -33.80 -10.93
C VAL A 101 -14.85 -34.29 -9.49
N GLU A 102 -15.14 -33.46 -8.48
CA GLU A 102 -15.11 -33.89 -7.07
C GLU A 102 -16.34 -34.74 -6.66
N THR A 103 -17.45 -34.63 -7.40
CA THR A 103 -18.75 -35.15 -6.94
C THR A 103 -19.15 -36.46 -7.64
N MET A 104 -18.73 -36.67 -8.89
CA MET A 104 -19.14 -37.81 -9.70
C MET A 104 -17.95 -38.72 -10.00
N ALA A 105 -18.00 -39.97 -9.54
CA ALA A 105 -17.02 -40.98 -9.87
C ALA A 105 -17.15 -41.40 -11.36
N GLY A 106 -16.02 -41.71 -12.01
CA GLY A 106 -16.02 -42.19 -13.39
C GLY A 106 -15.92 -41.11 -14.48
N LEU A 107 -15.69 -39.85 -14.10
CA LEU A 107 -15.62 -38.72 -15.04
C LEU A 107 -14.40 -38.76 -15.94
N ASP A 108 -13.24 -39.06 -15.37
CA ASP A 108 -11.97 -39.05 -16.11
C ASP A 108 -11.97 -40.15 -17.17
N GLU A 109 -12.53 -41.31 -16.84
CA GLU A 109 -12.67 -42.46 -17.72
C GLU A 109 -13.64 -42.20 -18.88
N ALA A 110 -14.70 -41.42 -18.65
CA ALA A 110 -15.70 -41.09 -19.66
C ALA A 110 -15.18 -40.11 -20.74
N PHE A 111 -14.15 -39.31 -20.44
CA PHE A 111 -13.56 -38.35 -21.37
C PHE A 111 -12.28 -38.85 -22.07
N LEU A 112 -11.68 -39.93 -21.56
CA LEU A 112 -10.46 -40.54 -22.11
C LEU A 112 -10.73 -41.77 -23.00
N ALA A 113 -11.99 -42.18 -23.14
CA ALA A 113 -12.45 -43.22 -24.07
C ALA A 113 -12.79 -42.62 -25.45
#